data_AF-A0A968W0A4-F1
#
_entry.id   AF-A0A968W0A4-F1
#
_cell.length_a   1.000
_cell.length_b   1.000
_cell.length_c   1.000
_cell.angle_alpha   90.00
_cell.angle_beta   90.00
_cell.angle_gamma   90.00
#
_symmetry.space_group_name_H-M   'P 1'
#
loop_
_entity.id
_entity.type
_entity.pdbx_description
1 polymer ?
#
loop_
_entity_poly.entity_id
_entity_poly.type
_entity_poly.pdbx_seq_one_letter_code
_entity_poly.pdbx_strand_id
1 'polypeptide(L)'
;MASYLRPDYSNPEKSKYLAINVHFNHPEELQPEVLQACQKLTSRGVTLRNQTVLLKGINDTVETMSKLFQLLLRNNIMVYYMNHCMPVEGADHLRTSVQRGLDIYKYLCTESSCAIPHYVYAPSGGKVHVGPDTKFEYDTIEGTRYIKTNMLYKADEFAKLSKKELPVMHYANENGNIVGYYIDGID
;
A
#
# COMPACT_ATOMS: atom_id res chain seq x y z
N MET A 1 -17.62 -3.86 11.46
CA MET A 1 -16.61 -3.00 12.11
C MET A 1 -16.55 -3.37 13.57
N ALA A 2 -15.37 -3.66 14.12
CA ALA A 2 -15.25 -4.12 15.50
C ALA A 2 -15.79 -3.07 16.48
N SER A 3 -16.55 -3.51 17.49
CA SER A 3 -17.29 -2.64 18.41
C SER A 3 -16.42 -1.66 19.19
N TYR A 4 -15.14 -1.99 19.40
CA TYR A 4 -14.17 -1.15 20.10
C TYR A 4 -13.63 0.04 19.29
N LEU A 5 -13.99 0.17 18.00
CA LEU A 5 -13.63 1.32 17.15
C LEU A 5 -14.76 2.35 17.01
N ARG A 6 -15.90 2.13 17.69
CA ARG A 6 -17.04 3.05 17.60
C ARG A 6 -16.77 4.28 18.48
N PRO A 7 -16.85 5.50 17.93
CA PRO A 7 -16.80 6.71 18.74
C PRO A 7 -17.97 6.72 19.73
N ASP A 8 -17.66 6.97 21.00
CA ASP A 8 -18.63 7.35 22.01
C ASP A 8 -18.92 8.86 21.86
N TYR A 9 -19.99 9.17 21.13
CA TYR A 9 -20.43 10.55 20.92
C TYR A 9 -20.89 11.26 22.20
N SER A 10 -21.24 10.50 23.24
CA SER A 10 -21.63 11.04 24.56
C SER A 10 -20.43 11.27 25.49
N ASN A 11 -19.30 10.61 25.23
CA ASN A 11 -18.06 10.80 25.97
C ASN A 11 -16.85 10.77 25.02
N PRO A 12 -16.61 11.86 24.27
CA PRO A 12 -15.56 11.93 23.25
C PRO A 12 -14.16 11.69 23.81
N GLU A 13 -13.91 12.06 25.07
CA GLU A 13 -12.63 11.86 25.76
C GLU A 13 -12.33 10.38 26.08
N LYS A 14 -13.35 9.53 26.19
CA LYS A 14 -13.21 8.07 26.29
C LYS A 14 -13.20 7.38 24.93
N SER A 15 -13.53 8.09 23.86
CA SER A 15 -13.39 7.59 22.49
C SER A 15 -11.92 7.44 22.13
N LYS A 16 -11.36 6.28 22.44
CA LYS A 16 -10.01 5.96 22.03
C LYS A 16 -10.00 5.68 20.51
N TYR A 17 -8.98 6.21 19.84
CA TYR A 17 -8.50 5.86 18.49
C TYR A 17 -9.10 6.60 17.29
N LEU A 18 -9.12 7.95 17.30
CA LEU A 18 -9.14 8.68 16.03
C LEU A 18 -7.76 8.56 15.36
N ALA A 19 -7.72 7.89 14.22
CA ALA A 19 -6.54 7.79 13.37
C ALA A 19 -6.82 8.46 12.01
N ILE A 20 -5.87 9.28 11.55
CA ILE A 20 -5.92 9.93 10.24
C ILE A 20 -4.82 9.33 9.37
N ASN A 21 -5.20 8.91 8.16
CA ASN A 21 -4.23 8.51 7.16
C ASN A 21 -3.77 9.77 6.41
N VAL A 22 -2.47 10.00 6.40
CA VAL A 22 -1.79 11.04 5.62
C VAL A 22 -1.07 10.41 4.44
N HIS A 23 -0.71 11.22 3.45
CA HIS A 23 -0.08 10.75 2.21
C HIS A 23 1.14 11.60 1.91
N PHE A 24 2.31 11.08 2.27
CA PHE A 24 3.60 11.65 1.95
C PHE A 24 4.41 10.66 1.13
N ASN A 25 4.93 11.12 0.00
CA ASN A 25 5.74 10.36 -0.95
C ASN A 25 7.20 10.78 -0.95
N HIS A 26 7.52 12.02 -0.59
CA HIS A 26 8.89 12.51 -0.64
C HIS A 26 9.26 13.27 0.65
N PRO A 27 10.52 13.17 1.15
CA PRO A 27 10.99 13.93 2.31
C PRO A 27 10.75 15.44 2.22
N GLU A 28 10.79 15.99 1.00
CA GLU A 28 10.59 17.43 0.76
C GLU A 28 9.15 17.90 1.00
N GLU A 29 8.18 16.99 1.10
CA GLU A 29 6.80 17.35 1.45
C GLU A 29 6.65 17.67 2.95
N LEU A 30 7.60 17.21 3.78
CA LEU A 30 7.61 17.41 5.24
C LEU A 30 8.23 18.76 5.62
N GLN A 31 7.70 19.83 5.02
CA GLN A 31 8.08 21.21 5.34
C GLN A 31 7.66 21.62 6.76
N PRO A 32 8.30 22.65 7.36
CA PRO A 32 8.02 23.07 8.73
C PRO A 32 6.53 23.31 9.03
N GLU A 33 5.79 23.93 8.10
CA GLU A 33 4.37 24.24 8.23
C GLU A 33 3.52 22.97 8.26
N VAL A 34 3.88 21.98 7.45
CA VAL A 34 3.22 20.66 7.39
C VAL A 34 3.46 19.90 8.69
N LEU A 35 4.71 19.87 9.17
CA LEU A 35 5.06 19.22 10.42
C LEU A 35 4.37 19.88 11.63
N GLN A 36 4.26 21.20 11.65
CA GLN A 36 3.49 21.91 12.67
C GLN A 36 2.01 21.53 12.65
N ALA A 37 1.40 21.36 11.47
CA ALA A 37 0.03 20.89 11.37
C ALA A 37 -0.12 19.45 11.88
N CYS A 38 0.80 18.55 11.53
CA CYS A 38 0.84 17.19 12.06
C CYS A 38 0.98 17.17 13.59
N GLN A 39 1.87 18.00 14.15
CA GLN A 39 2.09 18.11 15.60
C GLN A 39 0.85 18.62 16.35
N LYS A 40 0.07 19.54 15.75
CA LYS A 40 -1.21 19.99 16.32
C LYS A 40 -2.26 18.88 16.40
N LEU A 41 -2.19 17.87 15.53
CA LEU A 41 -3.07 16.70 15.56
C LEU A 41 -2.57 15.67 16.57
N THR A 42 -1.29 15.32 16.51
CA THR A 42 -0.71 14.31 17.40
C THR A 42 -0.69 14.73 18.86
N SER A 43 -0.50 16.03 19.15
CA SER A 43 -0.59 16.57 20.53
C SER A 43 -2.00 16.47 21.14
N ARG A 44 -3.03 16.27 20.32
CA ARG A 44 -4.42 16.02 20.76
C ARG A 44 -4.78 14.54 20.81
N GLY A 45 -3.79 13.64 20.70
CA GLY A 45 -3.98 12.20 20.74
C GLY A 45 -4.46 11.57 19.43
N VAL A 46 -4.47 12.32 18.31
CA VAL A 46 -4.77 11.76 16.99
C VAL A 46 -3.58 10.95 16.49
N THR A 47 -3.81 9.69 16.12
CA THR A 47 -2.76 8.86 15.50
C THR A 47 -2.63 9.19 14.01
N LEU A 48 -1.45 9.61 13.57
CA LEU A 48 -1.19 9.80 12.14
C LEU A 48 -0.51 8.56 11.55
N ARG A 49 -0.99 8.12 10.39
CA ARG A 49 -0.46 6.97 9.65
C ARG A 49 -0.19 7.37 8.21
N ASN A 50 1.04 7.21 7.74
CA ASN A 50 1.40 7.55 6.38
C ASN A 50 1.19 6.37 5.43
N GLN A 51 0.58 6.67 4.28
CA GLN A 51 0.44 5.76 3.16
C GLN A 51 1.23 6.33 1.98
N THR A 52 2.47 5.90 1.84
CA THR A 52 3.33 6.24 0.70
C THR A 52 2.93 5.42 -0.51
N VAL A 53 3.03 5.99 -1.70
CA VAL A 53 3.00 5.27 -2.98
C VAL A 53 4.42 5.27 -3.55
N LEU A 54 4.89 4.11 -3.98
CA LEU A 54 6.15 3.97 -4.70
C LEU A 54 5.98 4.51 -6.12
N LEU A 55 6.73 5.55 -6.46
CA LEU A 55 6.64 6.30 -7.71
C LEU A 55 8.02 6.40 -8.36
N LYS A 56 8.10 5.99 -9.62
CA LYS A 56 9.30 5.97 -10.46
C LYS A 56 9.88 7.38 -10.61
N GLY A 57 11.18 7.52 -10.39
CA GLY A 57 11.91 8.79 -10.46
C GLY A 57 11.60 9.78 -9.34
N ILE A 58 10.76 9.44 -8.35
CA ILE A 58 10.41 10.30 -7.22
C ILE A 58 10.94 9.72 -5.91
N ASN A 59 10.54 8.48 -5.59
CA ASN A 59 10.91 7.83 -4.33
C ASN A 59 11.26 6.34 -4.52
N ASP A 60 11.60 5.95 -5.73
CA ASP A 60 12.00 4.58 -6.12
C ASP A 60 13.46 4.26 -5.78
N THR A 61 13.98 4.83 -4.69
CA THR A 61 15.32 4.60 -4.17
C THR A 61 15.28 4.33 -2.67
N VAL A 62 16.20 3.49 -2.22
CA VAL A 62 16.33 3.14 -0.80
C VAL A 62 16.61 4.38 0.04
N GLU A 63 17.51 5.25 -0.44
CA GLU A 63 17.95 6.45 0.25
C GLU A 63 16.78 7.41 0.51
N THR A 64 15.94 7.63 -0.50
CA THR A 64 14.77 8.51 -0.41
C THR A 64 13.71 7.95 0.53
N MET A 65 13.40 6.66 0.41
CA MET A 65 12.41 5.98 1.27
C MET A 65 12.87 5.93 2.72
N SER A 66 14.13 5.56 2.98
CA SER A 66 14.71 5.55 4.33
C SER A 66 14.65 6.94 4.96
N LYS A 67 15.04 7.98 4.21
CA LYS A 67 14.98 9.37 4.71
C LYS A 67 13.54 9.79 5.04
N LEU A 68 12.58 9.50 4.17
CA LEU A 68 11.16 9.80 4.39
C LEU A 68 10.66 9.11 5.67
N PHE A 69 10.87 7.82 5.78
CA PHE A 69 10.36 7.03 6.90
C PHE A 69 10.97 7.43 8.24
N GLN A 70 12.27 7.74 8.27
CA GLN A 70 12.90 8.30 9.47
C GLN A 70 12.30 9.65 9.86
N LEU A 71 12.02 10.54 8.90
CA LEU A 71 11.40 11.83 9.18
C LEU A 71 9.97 11.69 9.70
N LEU A 72 9.19 10.76 9.15
CA LEU A 72 7.84 10.45 9.63
C LEU A 72 7.87 9.99 11.09
N LEU A 73 8.74 9.02 11.41
CA LEU A 73 8.88 8.50 12.77
C LEU A 73 9.31 9.59 13.76
N ARG A 74 10.28 10.44 13.39
CA ARG A 74 10.73 11.57 14.22
C ARG A 74 9.60 12.56 14.55
N ASN A 75 8.54 12.60 13.74
CA ASN A 75 7.41 13.51 13.89
C ASN A 75 6.12 12.81 14.37
N ASN A 76 6.22 11.63 14.99
CA ASN A 76 5.08 10.84 15.49
C ASN A 76 4.07 10.47 14.40
N ILE A 77 4.54 10.26 13.17
CA ILE A 77 3.75 9.75 12.06
C ILE A 77 4.17 8.31 11.80
N MET A 78 3.22 7.38 11.94
CA MET A 78 3.47 5.96 11.75
C MET A 78 3.68 5.65 10.27
N VAL A 79 4.74 4.91 9.95
CA VAL A 79 4.94 4.35 8.61
C VAL A 79 3.97 3.17 8.47
N TYR A 80 2.90 3.32 7.67
CA TYR A 80 1.83 2.33 7.63
C TYR A 80 1.86 1.47 6.36
N TYR A 81 1.64 2.09 5.20
CA TYR A 81 1.71 1.38 3.92
C TYR A 81 2.77 1.99 3.01
N MET A 82 3.47 1.11 2.31
CA MET A 82 4.14 1.40 1.06
C MET A 82 3.27 0.73 -0.02
N ASN A 83 2.48 1.51 -0.73
CA ASN A 83 1.64 1.03 -1.80
C ASN A 83 2.44 1.03 -3.10
N HIS A 84 2.32 -0.04 -3.88
CA HIS A 84 2.76 -0.03 -5.25
C HIS A 84 1.84 0.86 -6.11
N CYS A 85 2.39 1.57 -7.09
CA CYS A 85 1.61 2.44 -7.98
C CYS A 85 0.53 1.63 -8.70
N MET A 86 -0.74 1.99 -8.51
CA MET A 86 -1.83 1.30 -9.17
C MET A 86 -1.85 1.56 -10.68
N PRO A 87 -2.30 0.58 -11.49
CA PRO A 87 -2.43 0.74 -12.93
C PRO A 87 -3.66 1.58 -13.26
N VAL A 88 -3.51 2.89 -13.09
CA VAL A 88 -4.53 3.87 -13.48
C VAL A 88 -4.12 4.55 -14.77
N GLU A 89 -5.11 4.82 -15.62
CA GLU A 89 -4.89 5.48 -16.91
C GLU A 89 -4.12 6.79 -16.73
N GLY A 90 -3.04 6.96 -17.50
CA GLY A 90 -2.18 8.14 -17.46
C GLY A 90 -1.05 8.10 -16.43
N ALA A 91 -1.02 7.15 -15.49
CA ALA A 91 0.02 7.06 -14.46
C ALA A 91 1.11 6.01 -14.74
N ASP A 92 1.10 5.35 -15.89
CA ASP A 92 2.04 4.26 -16.21
C ASP A 92 3.51 4.67 -16.10
N HIS A 93 3.83 5.92 -16.45
CA HIS A 93 5.17 6.49 -16.37
C HIS A 93 5.71 6.61 -14.93
N LEU A 94 4.82 6.61 -13.93
CA LEU A 94 5.18 6.64 -12.51
C LEU A 94 5.30 5.24 -11.88
N ARG A 95 4.96 4.18 -12.62
CA ARG A 95 4.98 2.81 -12.08
C ARG A 95 6.36 2.18 -12.26
N THR A 96 6.96 1.75 -11.16
CA THR A 96 8.15 0.86 -11.15
C THR A 96 7.71 -0.58 -11.38
N SER A 97 8.62 -1.51 -11.64
CA SER A 97 8.26 -2.92 -11.48
C SER A 97 7.95 -3.23 -10.01
N VAL A 98 7.09 -4.21 -9.77
CA VAL A 98 6.81 -4.69 -8.40
C VAL A 98 8.08 -5.28 -7.78
N GLN A 99 8.96 -5.87 -8.60
CA GLN A 99 10.26 -6.37 -8.17
C GLN A 99 11.14 -5.24 -7.62
N ARG A 100 11.22 -4.09 -8.31
CA ARG A 100 11.96 -2.91 -7.80
C ARG A 100 11.45 -2.48 -6.42
N GLY A 101 10.13 -2.47 -6.23
CA GLY A 101 9.54 -2.15 -4.93
C GLY A 101 9.83 -3.21 -3.86
N LEU A 102 9.87 -4.49 -4.23
CA LEU A 102 10.27 -5.58 -3.34
C LEU A 102 11.74 -5.45 -2.91
N ASP A 103 12.63 -5.07 -3.83
CA ASP A 103 14.05 -4.90 -3.51
C ASP A 103 14.27 -3.77 -2.50
N ILE A 104 13.58 -2.63 -2.69
CA ILE A 104 13.58 -1.51 -1.72
C ILE A 104 13.00 -1.97 -0.38
N TYR A 105 11.84 -2.63 -0.39
CA TYR A 105 11.21 -3.14 0.83
C TYR A 105 12.11 -4.12 1.58
N LYS A 106 12.78 -5.03 0.86
CA LYS A 106 13.71 -5.99 1.45
C LYS A 106 14.87 -5.30 2.14
N TYR A 107 15.44 -4.25 1.54
CA TYR A 107 16.45 -3.44 2.19
C TYR A 107 15.91 -2.78 3.47
N LEU A 108 14.73 -2.15 3.40
CA LEU A 108 14.12 -1.47 4.55
C LEU A 108 13.83 -2.43 5.71
N CYS A 109 13.57 -3.71 5.45
CA CYS A 109 13.44 -4.74 6.48
C CYS A 109 14.74 -5.08 7.22
N THR A 110 15.90 -4.72 6.67
CA THR A 110 17.21 -4.92 7.33
C THR A 110 17.60 -3.76 8.25
N GLU A 111 16.95 -2.60 8.09
CA GLU A 111 17.16 -1.45 8.95
C GLU A 111 16.64 -1.75 10.36
N SER A 112 17.44 -1.45 11.38
CA SER A 112 17.08 -1.65 12.79
C SER A 112 16.02 -0.66 13.30
N SER A 113 15.50 0.21 12.44
CA SER A 113 14.48 1.20 12.77
C SER A 113 13.07 0.58 12.75
N CYS A 114 12.16 1.06 13.61
CA CYS A 114 10.74 0.67 13.63
C CYS A 114 9.95 1.15 12.38
N ALA A 115 10.62 1.33 11.24
CA ALA A 115 10.13 2.03 10.06
C ALA A 115 9.74 1.09 8.92
N ILE A 116 9.45 -0.18 9.22
CA ILE A 116 9.11 -1.18 8.22
C ILE A 116 7.63 -1.02 7.82
N PRO A 117 7.31 -0.58 6.59
CA PRO A 117 5.94 -0.47 6.14
C PRO A 117 5.34 -1.85 5.87
N HIS A 118 4.02 -1.93 5.72
CA HIS A 118 3.44 -3.01 4.93
C HIS A 118 3.58 -2.68 3.44
N TYR A 119 4.36 -3.48 2.69
CA TYR A 119 4.38 -3.36 1.23
C TYR A 119 3.18 -4.07 0.63
N VAL A 120 2.40 -3.34 -0.18
CA VAL A 120 1.16 -3.84 -0.78
C VAL A 120 1.04 -3.42 -2.24
N TYR A 121 0.48 -4.30 -3.06
CA TYR A 121 -0.05 -3.95 -4.38
C TYR A 121 -1.53 -4.36 -4.45
N ALA A 122 -2.28 -3.74 -5.36
CA ALA A 122 -3.73 -3.93 -5.44
C ALA A 122 -4.14 -4.42 -6.83
N PRO A 123 -4.16 -5.75 -7.06
CA PRO A 123 -4.89 -6.34 -8.17
C PRO A 123 -6.41 -6.17 -7.98
N SER A 124 -7.19 -6.50 -9.01
CA SER A 124 -8.64 -6.19 -9.02
C SER A 124 -9.45 -6.85 -7.89
N GLY A 125 -8.95 -7.93 -7.28
CA GLY A 125 -9.58 -8.63 -6.16
C GLY A 125 -9.16 -8.17 -4.77
N GLY A 126 -8.42 -7.05 -4.66
CA GLY A 126 -8.11 -6.41 -3.38
C GLY A 126 -6.62 -6.25 -3.12
N LYS A 127 -6.29 -5.74 -1.93
CA LYS A 127 -4.91 -5.49 -1.52
C LYS A 127 -4.20 -6.79 -1.16
N VAL A 128 -3.05 -7.01 -1.77
CA VAL A 128 -2.16 -8.15 -1.51
C VAL A 128 -0.93 -7.66 -0.75
N HIS A 129 -0.64 -8.29 0.38
CA HIS A 129 0.57 -8.03 1.16
C HIS A 129 1.75 -8.81 0.58
N VAL A 130 2.88 -8.13 0.47
CA VAL A 130 4.13 -8.69 -0.05
C VAL A 130 5.12 -8.82 1.09
N GLY A 131 5.70 -10.02 1.24
CA GLY A 131 6.81 -10.28 2.16
C GLY A 131 8.16 -10.08 1.46
N PRO A 132 9.26 -9.91 2.23
CA PRO A 132 10.60 -9.65 1.65
C PRO A 132 11.15 -10.79 0.79
N ASP A 133 10.60 -12.01 0.93
CA ASP A 133 10.97 -13.18 0.13
C ASP A 133 9.85 -13.66 -0.79
N THR A 134 8.84 -12.81 -1.03
CA THR A 134 7.77 -13.11 -1.99
C THR A 134 8.37 -13.30 -3.38
N LYS A 135 7.93 -14.37 -4.06
CA LYS A 135 8.25 -14.66 -5.45
C LYS A 135 7.00 -14.39 -6.29
N PHE A 136 7.19 -13.73 -7.42
CA PHE A 136 6.11 -13.45 -8.37
C PHE A 136 6.17 -14.43 -9.54
N GLU A 137 4.99 -14.88 -9.98
CA GLU A 137 4.82 -15.57 -11.25
C GLU A 137 4.50 -14.55 -12.32
N TYR A 138 5.14 -14.65 -13.48
CA TYR A 138 4.97 -13.72 -14.59
C TYR A 138 4.45 -14.44 -15.82
N ASP A 139 3.47 -13.83 -16.49
CA ASP A 139 3.00 -14.22 -17.83
C ASP A 139 3.18 -13.04 -18.79
N THR A 140 3.42 -13.33 -20.07
CA THR A 140 3.50 -12.28 -21.11
C THR A 140 2.29 -12.42 -22.03
N ILE A 141 1.50 -11.36 -22.14
CA ILE A 141 0.28 -11.31 -22.95
C ILE A 141 0.44 -10.11 -23.90
N GLU A 142 0.38 -10.37 -25.21
CA GLU A 142 0.54 -9.35 -26.26
C GLU A 142 1.81 -8.49 -26.10
N GLY A 143 2.91 -9.11 -25.64
CA GLY A 143 4.19 -8.43 -25.42
C GLY A 143 4.29 -7.63 -24.11
N THR A 144 3.23 -7.60 -23.30
CA THR A 144 3.22 -6.94 -21.97
C THR A 144 3.40 -7.97 -20.86
N ARG A 145 4.26 -7.65 -19.88
CA ARG A 145 4.50 -8.49 -18.69
C ARG A 145 3.42 -8.25 -17.63
N TYR A 146 2.82 -9.34 -17.16
CA TYR A 146 1.85 -9.34 -16.08
C TYR A 146 2.34 -10.20 -14.93
N ILE A 147 2.05 -9.77 -13.71
CA ILE A 147 2.15 -10.59 -12.51
C ILE A 147 0.86 -11.38 -12.38
N LYS A 148 1.01 -12.70 -12.32
CA LYS A 148 -0.10 -13.62 -12.08
C LYS A 148 -0.34 -13.73 -10.58
N THR A 149 -1.53 -13.37 -10.14
CA THR A 149 -1.92 -13.40 -8.73
C THR A 149 -3.01 -14.44 -8.51
N ASN A 150 -2.73 -15.44 -7.66
CA ASN A 150 -3.73 -16.40 -7.19
C ASN A 150 -4.35 -15.87 -5.88
N MET A 151 -5.65 -15.58 -5.92
CA MET A 151 -6.38 -15.02 -4.79
C MET A 151 -7.01 -16.13 -3.95
N LEU A 152 -7.21 -15.87 -2.66
CA LEU A 152 -7.89 -16.80 -1.76
C LEU A 152 -9.41 -16.83 -1.96
N TYR A 153 -9.97 -15.82 -2.64
CA TYR A 153 -11.41 -15.70 -2.89
C TYR A 153 -11.87 -16.64 -4.00
N LYS A 154 -13.00 -17.32 -3.78
CA LYS A 154 -13.65 -18.16 -4.80
C LYS A 154 -14.47 -17.30 -5.76
N ALA A 155 -14.45 -17.65 -7.04
CA ALA A 155 -15.22 -16.93 -8.08
C ALA A 155 -16.74 -16.95 -7.78
N ASP A 156 -17.26 -18.09 -7.32
CA ASP A 156 -18.68 -18.25 -7.00
C ASP A 156 -19.12 -17.36 -5.82
N GLU A 157 -18.25 -17.21 -4.81
CA GLU A 157 -18.50 -16.34 -3.66
C GLU A 157 -18.45 -14.86 -4.07
N PHE A 158 -17.49 -14.49 -4.91
CA PHE A 158 -17.40 -13.15 -5.46
C PHE A 158 -18.66 -12.79 -6.27
N ALA A 159 -19.14 -13.69 -7.13
CA ALA A 159 -20.35 -13.47 -7.91
C ALA A 159 -21.59 -13.28 -7.01
N LYS A 160 -21.72 -14.08 -5.94
CA LYS A 160 -22.82 -13.96 -4.97
C LYS A 160 -22.79 -12.63 -4.21
N LEU A 161 -21.61 -12.19 -3.77
CA LEU A 161 -21.45 -10.98 -2.95
C LEU A 161 -21.54 -9.70 -3.79
N SER A 162 -20.85 -9.66 -4.92
CA SER A 162 -20.75 -8.45 -5.75
C SER A 162 -21.92 -8.30 -6.72
N LYS A 163 -22.61 -9.40 -7.05
CA LYS A 163 -23.59 -9.49 -8.14
C LYS A 163 -23.02 -9.04 -9.50
N LYS A 164 -21.71 -9.19 -9.69
CA LYS A 164 -20.98 -8.84 -10.90
C LYS A 164 -20.19 -10.04 -11.41
N GLU A 165 -19.89 -10.03 -12.70
CA GLU A 165 -18.91 -10.92 -13.29
C GLU A 165 -17.50 -10.58 -12.82
N LEU A 166 -16.57 -11.53 -12.97
CA LEU A 166 -15.17 -11.28 -12.66
C LEU A 166 -14.63 -10.13 -13.49
N PRO A 167 -13.75 -9.28 -12.93
CA PRO A 167 -13.12 -8.20 -13.69
C PRO A 167 -12.34 -8.74 -14.90
N VAL A 168 -12.12 -7.88 -15.90
CA VAL A 168 -11.31 -8.21 -17.08
C VAL A 168 -9.93 -8.75 -16.63
N MET A 169 -9.40 -9.73 -17.37
CA MET A 169 -8.16 -10.44 -17.02
C MET A 169 -8.22 -11.28 -15.72
N HIS A 170 -9.41 -11.63 -15.24
CA HIS A 170 -9.59 -12.54 -14.09
C HIS A 170 -10.41 -13.77 -14.48
N TYR A 171 -10.02 -14.93 -13.95
CA TYR A 171 -10.68 -16.22 -14.24
C TYR A 171 -10.62 -17.15 -13.03
N ALA A 172 -11.46 -18.20 -13.01
CA ALA A 172 -11.42 -19.22 -11.96
C ALA A 172 -10.44 -20.34 -12.34
N ASN A 173 -9.53 -20.72 -11.44
CA ASN A 173 -8.69 -21.91 -11.64
C ASN A 173 -9.45 -23.21 -11.33
N GLU A 174 -8.78 -24.36 -11.48
CA GLU A 174 -9.36 -25.69 -11.21
C GLU A 174 -9.94 -25.85 -9.80
N ASN A 175 -9.39 -25.12 -8.82
CA ASN A 175 -9.87 -25.11 -7.45
C ASN A 175 -11.01 -24.10 -7.22
N GLY A 176 -11.45 -23.36 -8.24
CA GLY A 176 -12.45 -22.30 -8.16
C GLY A 176 -11.95 -20.99 -7.56
N ASN A 177 -10.64 -20.84 -7.29
CA ASN A 177 -10.06 -19.59 -6.81
C ASN A 177 -9.92 -18.60 -7.97
N ILE A 178 -10.08 -17.30 -7.68
CA ILE A 178 -9.85 -16.24 -8.65
C ILE A 178 -8.34 -16.11 -8.92
N VAL A 179 -7.97 -16.19 -10.19
CA VAL A 179 -6.66 -15.82 -10.70
C VAL A 179 -6.81 -14.53 -11.47
N GLY A 180 -5.89 -13.60 -11.26
CA GLY A 180 -5.88 -12.29 -11.91
C GLY A 180 -4.52 -11.94 -12.48
N TYR A 181 -4.52 -11.08 -13.49
CA TYR A 181 -3.31 -10.47 -14.03
C TYR A 181 -3.18 -9.02 -13.57
N TYR A 182 -2.02 -8.70 -13.00
CA TYR A 182 -1.64 -7.35 -12.61
C TYR A 182 -0.55 -6.86 -13.56
N ILE A 183 -0.80 -5.74 -14.26
CA ILE A 183 0.17 -5.16 -15.18
C ILE A 183 1.37 -4.59 -14.40
N ASP A 184 2.56 -5.05 -14.76
CA ASP A 184 3.80 -4.68 -14.09
C ASP A 184 4.44 -3.42 -14.69
N GLY A 185 5.39 -2.82 -13.97
CA GLY A 185 6.20 -1.72 -14.48
C GLY A 185 7.34 -2.18 -15.37
N ILE A 186 7.81 -1.27 -16.22
CA ILE A 186 8.93 -1.47 -17.15
C ILE A 186 10.06 -0.56 -16.66
N ASP A 187 11.04 -1.14 -15.97
CA ASP A 187 12.26 -0.49 -15.49
C ASP A 187 13.49 -1.38 -15.71
#